data_AF-A0A0Q9Q9L3-F1
#
_entry.id   AF-A0A0Q9Q9L3-F1
#
_cell.length_a   1.000
_cell.length_b   1.000
_cell.length_c   1.000
_cell.angle_alpha   90.00
_cell.angle_beta   90.00
_cell.angle_gamma   90.00
#
_symmetry.space_group_name_H-M   'P 1'
#
loop_
_entity.id
_entity.type
_entity.pdbx_description
1 polymer ?
#
loop_
_entity_poly.entity_id
_entity_poly.type
_entity_poly.pdbx_seq_one_letter_code
_entity_poly.pdbx_strand_id
1 'polypeptide(L)' 'MSPMPPPKPTTEGHRDRQVFHEMGQIVRALEAHGPTSPDNLREVVGGAWWEEGRFERALALAASDGLVHTTGDGSLVAT' A
#
# COMPACT_ATOMS: atom_id res chain seq x y z
N MET A 1 -38.12 25.95 9.91
CA MET A 1 -36.73 25.59 10.26
C MET A 1 -36.56 24.11 9.96
N SER A 2 -35.86 23.76 8.89
CA SER A 2 -35.61 22.35 8.56
C SER A 2 -34.42 21.83 9.37
N PRO A 3 -34.44 20.59 9.89
CA PRO A 3 -33.33 20.05 10.66
C PRO A 3 -32.13 19.77 9.76
N MET A 4 -30.92 19.94 10.29
CA MET A 4 -29.67 19.67 9.59
C MET A 4 -29.60 18.20 9.13
N PRO A 5 -29.03 17.92 7.95
CA PRO A 5 -28.73 16.56 7.55
C PRO A 5 -27.69 15.95 8.51
N PRO A 6 -27.78 14.66 8.82
CA PRO A 6 -26.79 13.99 9.66
C PRO A 6 -25.40 14.13 9.02
N PRO A 7 -24.33 14.33 9.82
CA PRO A 7 -22.99 14.35 9.28
C PRO A 7 -22.73 13.04 8.53
N LYS A 8 -22.25 13.14 7.29
CA LYS A 8 -21.78 11.97 6.52
C LYS A 8 -20.78 11.23 7.41
N PRO A 9 -20.81 9.87 7.45
CA PRO A 9 -19.75 9.15 8.13
C PRO A 9 -18.44 9.55 7.45
N THR A 10 -17.59 10.27 8.19
CA THR A 10 -16.24 10.60 7.78
C THR A 10 -15.43 9.31 7.86
N THR A 11 -15.68 8.38 6.92
CA THR A 11 -14.90 7.16 6.73
C THR A 11 -13.58 7.48 6.01
N GLU A 12 -13.04 8.68 6.16
CA GLU A 12 -11.60 8.90 5.97
C GLU A 12 -10.94 8.57 7.30
N GLY A 13 -10.90 7.28 7.61
CA GLY A 13 -10.36 6.79 8.86
C GLY A 13 -8.85 6.99 8.85
N HIS A 14 -8.27 7.21 10.03
CA HIS A 14 -6.81 7.20 10.24
C HIS A 14 -6.11 6.02 9.52
N ARG A 15 -6.81 4.88 9.39
CA ARG A 15 -6.41 3.69 8.64
C ARG A 15 -6.14 3.93 7.16
N ASP A 16 -6.94 4.76 6.48
CA ASP A 16 -6.76 4.98 5.04
C ASP A 16 -5.49 5.78 4.78
N ARG A 17 -5.23 6.81 5.58
CA ARG A 17 -3.97 7.59 5.52
C ARG A 17 -2.74 6.74 5.78
N GLN A 18 -2.84 5.82 6.74
CA GLN A 18 -1.75 4.90 7.05
C GLN A 18 -1.47 3.95 5.88
N VAL A 19 -2.52 3.38 5.27
CA VAL A 19 -2.38 2.50 4.10
C VAL A 19 -1.75 3.25 2.92
N PHE A 20 -2.14 4.49 2.65
CA PHE A 20 -1.49 5.30 1.61
C PHE A 20 0.00 5.54 1.89
N HIS A 21 0.37 5.73 3.17
CA HIS A 21 1.77 5.86 3.55
C HIS A 21 2.55 4.58 3.28
N GLU A 22 1.98 3.43 3.62
CA GLU A 22 2.56 2.09 3.42
C GLU A 22 2.69 1.74 1.93
N MET A 23 1.67 2.05 1.12
CA MET A 23 1.75 1.96 -0.34
C MET A 23 2.88 2.83 -0.88
N GLY A 24 3.01 4.06 -0.39
CA GLY A 24 4.10 4.96 -0.76
C GLY A 24 5.49 4.49 -0.30
N GLN A 25 5.58 3.68 0.77
CA GLN A 25 6.84 3.04 1.16
C GLN A 25 7.22 1.92 0.18
N ILE A 26 6.24 1.10 -0.23
CA ILE A 26 6.43 0.04 -1.24
C ILE A 26 6.92 0.62 -2.57
N VAL A 27 6.23 1.63 -3.10
CA VAL A 27 6.59 2.24 -4.40
C VAL A 27 8.00 2.82 -4.35
N ARG A 28 8.32 3.61 -3.33
CA ARG A 28 9.66 4.20 -3.18
C ARG A 28 10.76 3.16 -3.03
N ALA A 29 10.48 2.04 -2.36
CA ALA A 29 11.45 0.94 -2.27
C ALA A 29 11.71 0.30 -3.64
N LEU A 30 10.66 0.08 -4.43
CA LEU A 30 10.80 -0.45 -5.79
C LEU A 30 11.50 0.53 -6.74
N GLU A 31 11.23 1.83 -6.62
CA GLU A 31 11.95 2.86 -7.38
C GLU A 31 13.44 2.92 -7.02
N ALA A 32 13.78 2.77 -5.74
CA ALA A 32 15.16 2.87 -5.25
C ALA A 32 15.99 1.59 -5.49
N HIS A 33 15.38 0.42 -5.35
CA HIS A 33 16.07 -0.87 -5.44
C HIS A 33 15.86 -1.57 -6.79
N GLY A 34 14.92 -1.11 -7.61
CA GLY A 34 14.52 -1.75 -8.85
C GLY A 34 13.60 -2.97 -8.63
N PRO A 35 13.35 -3.75 -9.70
CA PRO A 35 12.50 -4.93 -9.64
C PRO A 35 13.01 -5.94 -8.61
N THR A 36 12.13 -6.44 -7.75
CA THR A 36 12.54 -7.37 -6.69
C THR A 36 11.42 -8.32 -6.26
N SER A 37 11.77 -9.42 -5.59
CA SER A 37 10.76 -10.39 -5.12
C SER A 37 9.90 -9.80 -4.00
N PRO A 38 8.65 -10.27 -3.81
CA PRO A 38 7.80 -9.83 -2.70
C PRO A 38 8.45 -10.00 -1.32
N ASP A 39 9.19 -11.10 -1.11
CA ASP A 39 9.87 -11.36 0.15
C ASP A 39 11.01 -10.37 0.40
N ASN A 40 11.84 -10.09 -0.61
CA ASN A 40 12.91 -9.10 -0.47
C ASN A 40 12.33 -7.69 -0.29
N LEU A 41 11.26 -7.35 -1.02
CA LEU A 41 10.55 -6.09 -0.84
C LEU A 41 10.03 -5.93 0.59
N ARG A 42 9.47 -7.00 1.17
CA ARG A 42 8.99 -7.03 2.56
C ARG A 42 10.12 -6.72 3.54
N GLU A 43 11.30 -7.29 3.33
CA GLU A 43 12.47 -7.01 4.17
C GLU A 43 12.93 -5.56 4.02
N VAL A 44 13.03 -5.06 2.79
CA VAL A 44 13.49 -3.69 2.47
C VAL A 44 12.59 -2.62 3.11
N VAL A 45 11.26 -2.78 3.04
CA VAL A 45 10.32 -1.82 3.64
C VAL A 45 10.12 -2.02 5.15
N GLY A 46 10.75 -3.05 5.74
CA GLY A 46 10.52 -3.44 7.13
C GLY A 46 9.11 -4.00 7.37
N GLY A 47 8.46 -4.54 6.33
CA GLY A 47 7.10 -5.08 6.37
C GLY A 47 6.93 -6.26 7.33
N ALA A 48 8.02 -6.90 7.78
CA ALA A 48 8.00 -7.88 8.86
C ALA A 48 7.63 -7.28 10.23
N TRP A 49 7.84 -5.98 10.44
CA TRP A 49 7.52 -5.26 11.68
C TRP A 49 6.17 -4.55 11.63
N TRP A 50 5.50 -4.60 10.48
CA TRP A 50 4.14 -4.09 10.36
C TRP A 50 3.19 -5.08 11.03
N GLU A 51 1.95 -4.64 11.23
CA GLU A 51 0.94 -5.57 11.73
C GLU A 51 0.67 -6.70 10.74
N GLU A 52 0.20 -7.81 11.27
CA GLU A 52 -0.04 -9.04 10.52
C GLU A 52 -0.93 -8.78 9.29
N GLY A 53 -0.48 -9.26 8.13
CA GLY A 53 -1.19 -9.11 6.85
C GLY A 53 -1.18 -7.69 6.27
N ARG A 54 -0.54 -6.72 6.94
CA ARG A 54 -0.59 -5.31 6.51
C ARG A 54 0.25 -5.07 5.26
N PHE A 55 1.42 -5.69 5.16
CA PHE A 55 2.25 -5.63 3.97
C PHE A 55 1.50 -6.17 2.74
N GLU A 56 0.90 -7.35 2.87
CA GLU A 56 0.14 -8.02 1.83
C GLU A 56 -1.07 -7.18 1.39
N ARG A 57 -1.76 -6.54 2.34
CA ARG A 57 -2.87 -5.63 2.05
C ARG A 57 -2.41 -4.37 1.31
N ALA A 58 -1.34 -3.72 1.77
CA ALA A 58 -0.81 -2.52 1.12
C ALA A 58 -0.29 -2.84 -0.29
N LEU A 59 0.39 -3.97 -0.47
CA LEU A 59 0.86 -4.44 -1.77
C LEU A 59 -0.32 -4.73 -2.72
N ALA A 60 -1.35 -5.42 -2.25
CA ALA A 60 -2.53 -5.71 -3.05
C ALA A 60 -3.26 -4.42 -3.49
N LEU A 61 -3.32 -3.42 -2.62
CA LEU A 61 -3.90 -2.11 -2.95
C LEU A 61 -3.03 -1.34 -3.94
N ALA A 62 -1.70 -1.32 -3.75
CA ALA A 62 -0.78 -0.70 -4.69
C ALA A 62 -0.85 -1.35 -6.10
N ALA A 63 -1.00 -2.67 -6.16
CA ALA A 63 -1.21 -3.37 -7.42
C ALA A 63 -2.59 -3.06 -8.05
N SER A 64 -3.63 -2.98 -7.23
CA SER A 64 -4.99 -2.64 -7.69
C SER A 64 -5.08 -1.21 -8.23
N ASP A 65 -4.35 -0.28 -7.61
CA ASP A 65 -4.25 1.12 -8.04
C ASP A 65 -3.29 1.30 -9.24
N GLY A 66 -2.63 0.23 -9.69
CA GLY A 66 -1.71 0.25 -10.84
C GLY A 66 -0.34 0.86 -10.53
N LEU A 67 -0.02 1.09 -9.26
CA LEU A 67 1.27 1.65 -8.82
C LEU A 67 2.41 0.63 -8.87
N VAL A 68 2.07 -0.65 -8.77
CA VAL A 68 3.02 -1.77 -8.78
C VAL A 68 2.47 -2.87 -9.68
N HIS A 69 3.35 -3.54 -10.42
CA HIS A 69 2.97 -4.71 -11.21
C HIS A 69 3.97 -5.84 -11.07
N THR A 70 3.49 -7.07 -11.26
CA THR A 70 4.33 -8.26 -11.30
C THR A 70 4.85 -8.48 -12.72
N THR A 71 6.15 -8.69 -12.85
CA THR A 71 6.82 -9.01 -14.10
C THR A 71 6.71 -10.51 -14.42
N GLY A 72 7.06 -10.92 -15.65
CA GLY A 72 6.94 -12.31 -16.09
C GLY A 72 7.82 -13.31 -15.32
N ASP A 73 8.85 -12.83 -14.62
CA ASP A 73 9.74 -13.58 -13.74
C ASP A 73 9.28 -13.63 -12.27
N GLY A 74 8.14 -12.99 -11.94
CA GLY A 74 7.59 -12.98 -10.58
C GLY A 74 8.13 -11.86 -9.68
N SER A 75 8.97 -10.96 -10.21
CA SER A 75 9.42 -9.75 -9.51
C SER A 75 8.32 -8.69 -9.49
N LEU A 76 8.35 -7.81 -8.50
CA LEU A 76 7.50 -6.62 -8.40
C LEU A 76 8.29 -5.41 -8.88
N VAL A 77 7.64 -4.51 -9.60
CA VAL A 77 8.23 -3.25 -10.07
C VAL A 77 7.19 -2.12 -9.96
N ALA A 78 7.66 -0.91 -9.67
CA ALA A 78 6.82 0.29 -9.71
C ALA A 78 6.53 0.71 -11.15
N THR A 79 5.35 1.28 -11.39
CA THR A 79 4.93 1.81 -12.70
C THR A 79 5.54 3.17 -12.99
#